data_AF-A0A8T0QBK6-F1
#
_entry.id   AF-A0A8T0QBK6-F1
#
_cell.length_a   1.000
_cell.length_b   1.000
_cell.length_c   1.000
_cell.angle_alpha   90.00
_cell.angle_beta   90.00
_cell.angle_gamma   90.00
#
_symmetry.space_group_name_H-M   'P 1'
#
loop_
_entity.id
_entity.type
_entity.pdbx_description
1 polymer ?
#
loop_
_entity_poly.entity_id
_entity_poly.type
_entity_poly.pdbx_seq_one_letter_code
_entity_poly.pdbx_strand_id
1 'polypeptide(L)'
;MSPPPPPRLLLLSFLALLALFPPFLLASSSFPLPTIAIAAVRANATASPHHLACALVPCGNGTDYQISCASVTDSSAQPRNYSYGGAGGESTPFSAVVAGDGYLCSAGPTVSRSRPMSMRWWDLKDSEAPSKRVYRGEALSAVSGGGEYVCGIVEQRMQCWRWPLGTVPEDVRFSAVAVGSEFVCGLVAGTGEVRCYGGGDAVSRKPNGSHAMIAAGERHACAVKAEKGEVVCWGEAAAVAAASPSPRIAAGHALSSLAVGDAVTCVLWGNWTVACWPPEEAAPPRSVAQKQFVALEARGKVVCGVLMSDYSFMCWGPGVAGGLRKVFDRVLPGPCAPWESCQCGVWSGSGPLCGGAGGAAVCYPCGYSPPIMALAPTSNSSASGSHWRGKRRPSDLAIALVSAGIGSGVLAAIAAVVAVYCLRRRRSGGSQDTGLIHAEPNGPAAPRVERRLSALLSKGPNTTVEQFPLAALRAATGGFSPSHRIGSGGKGLFLFEYAHSIHSIISR
;
A
#
# COMPACT_ATOMS: atom_id res chain seq x y z
N MET A 1 39.99 -3.81 -33.65
CA MET A 1 38.93 -4.22 -32.70
C MET A 1 39.58 -4.36 -31.33
N SER A 2 39.01 -3.72 -30.31
CA SER A 2 39.37 -3.98 -28.90
C SER A 2 38.56 -5.18 -28.36
N PRO A 3 39.08 -5.94 -27.38
CA PRO A 3 38.32 -7.02 -26.75
C PRO A 3 37.15 -6.46 -25.91
N PRO A 4 36.07 -7.23 -25.71
CA PRO A 4 35.01 -6.86 -24.78
C PRO A 4 35.55 -6.78 -23.33
N PRO A 5 34.96 -5.93 -22.46
CA PRO A 5 35.39 -5.83 -21.07
C PRO A 5 35.17 -7.15 -20.32
N PRO A 6 36.00 -7.49 -19.32
CA PRO A 6 35.88 -8.73 -18.58
C PRO A 6 34.52 -8.80 -17.85
N PRO A 7 33.94 -10.00 -17.66
CA PRO A 7 32.57 -10.13 -17.12
C PRO A 7 32.38 -9.54 -15.72
N ARG A 8 33.46 -9.39 -14.93
CA ARG A 8 33.43 -8.68 -13.65
C ARG A 8 33.18 -7.18 -13.78
N LEU A 9 33.65 -6.52 -14.86
CA LEU A 9 33.31 -5.11 -15.12
C LEU A 9 31.84 -4.95 -15.50
N LEU A 10 31.30 -5.86 -16.32
CA LEU A 10 29.88 -5.89 -16.66
C LEU A 10 29.02 -6.10 -15.40
N LEU A 11 29.36 -7.09 -14.57
CA LEU A 11 28.65 -7.36 -13.32
C LEU A 11 28.70 -6.17 -12.35
N LEU A 12 29.86 -5.51 -12.20
CA LEU A 12 30.00 -4.29 -11.40
C LEU A 12 29.20 -3.11 -11.99
N SER A 13 29.17 -2.93 -13.31
CA SER A 13 28.34 -1.90 -13.94
C SER A 13 26.84 -2.15 -13.78
N PHE A 14 26.41 -3.42 -13.76
CA PHE A 14 25.02 -3.82 -13.59
C PHE A 14 24.57 -3.63 -12.12
N LEU A 15 25.43 -4.00 -11.17
CA LEU A 15 25.23 -3.72 -9.75
C LEU A 15 25.29 -2.20 -9.43
N ALA A 16 26.13 -1.44 -10.13
CA ALA A 16 26.14 0.01 -10.04
C ALA A 16 24.86 0.63 -10.61
N LEU A 17 24.32 0.10 -11.73
CA LEU A 17 23.00 0.51 -12.22
C LEU A 17 21.88 0.21 -11.21
N LEU A 18 21.89 -0.97 -10.60
CA LEU A 18 20.96 -1.39 -9.54
C LEU A 18 21.14 -0.63 -8.20
N ALA A 19 22.16 0.22 -8.08
CA ALA A 19 22.37 1.14 -6.96
C ALA A 19 22.15 2.62 -7.35
N LEU A 20 22.21 2.95 -8.65
CA LEU A 20 21.94 4.29 -9.19
C LEU A 20 20.46 4.49 -9.54
N PHE A 21 19.76 3.42 -9.89
CA PHE A 21 18.34 3.33 -9.60
C PHE A 21 18.19 2.88 -8.15
N PRO A 22 17.54 3.68 -7.27
CA PRO A 22 16.89 3.10 -6.10
C PRO A 22 15.94 1.98 -6.59
N PRO A 23 15.53 1.03 -5.73
CA PRO A 23 14.28 0.34 -6.01
C PRO A 23 13.23 1.42 -6.25
N PHE A 24 12.55 1.36 -7.40
CA PHE A 24 11.38 2.19 -7.63
C PHE A 24 10.30 1.74 -6.63
N LEU A 25 10.37 2.34 -5.43
CA LEU A 25 9.25 2.50 -4.52
C LEU A 25 8.26 3.41 -5.25
N LEU A 26 7.59 2.84 -6.25
CA LEU A 26 6.34 3.36 -6.77
C LEU A 26 5.45 3.45 -5.54
N ALA A 27 5.23 4.68 -5.07
CA ALA A 27 4.30 4.95 -4.00
C ALA A 27 2.92 4.56 -4.55
N SER A 28 2.51 3.33 -4.29
CA SER A 28 1.27 2.74 -4.78
C SER A 28 0.11 3.26 -3.94
N SER A 29 -0.08 4.59 -3.94
CA SER A 29 -0.98 5.32 -3.07
C SER A 29 -2.42 5.37 -3.59
N SER A 30 -2.95 4.20 -3.92
CA SER A 30 -4.29 3.90 -3.41
C SER A 30 -4.11 3.59 -1.92
N PHE A 31 -4.70 4.36 -1.00
CA PHE A 31 -4.48 4.16 0.45
C PHE A 31 -4.84 2.70 0.82
N PRO A 32 -3.87 1.86 1.25
CA PRO A 32 -4.11 0.43 1.40
C PRO A 32 -5.12 0.10 2.49
N LEU A 33 -5.18 0.95 3.51
CA LEU A 33 -6.07 0.85 4.67
C LEU A 33 -6.85 2.18 4.78
N PRO A 34 -7.95 2.35 4.03
CA PRO A 34 -8.72 3.59 4.04
C PRO A 34 -9.45 3.80 5.37
N THR A 35 -9.54 5.04 5.85
CA THR A 35 -10.20 5.41 7.12
C THR A 35 -11.52 6.17 6.94
N ILE A 36 -11.91 6.36 5.67
CA ILE A 36 -13.21 6.84 5.21
C ILE A 36 -13.76 5.85 4.18
N ALA A 37 -15.08 5.78 4.04
CA ALA A 37 -15.75 4.96 3.03
C ALA A 37 -17.13 5.54 2.69
N ILE A 38 -17.68 5.20 1.53
CA ILE A 38 -19.06 5.53 1.16
C ILE A 38 -19.87 4.24 0.95
N ALA A 39 -20.95 4.07 1.71
CA ALA A 39 -21.92 2.99 1.52
C ALA A 39 -23.04 3.43 0.56
N ALA A 40 -23.65 2.47 -0.15
CA ALA A 40 -24.89 2.68 -0.90
C ALA A 40 -26.00 1.84 -0.26
N VAL A 41 -27.08 2.46 0.23
CA VAL A 41 -28.19 1.76 0.90
C VAL A 41 -29.47 1.96 0.10
N ARG A 42 -30.08 0.86 -0.35
CA ARG A 42 -31.39 0.86 -1.04
C ARG A 42 -32.47 0.37 -0.08
N ALA A 43 -33.60 1.08 -0.01
CA ALA A 43 -34.74 0.69 0.82
C ALA A 43 -35.51 -0.52 0.27
N ASN A 44 -35.52 -0.70 -1.06
CA ASN A 44 -36.00 -1.88 -1.76
C ASN A 44 -35.23 -2.04 -3.08
N ALA A 45 -35.47 -3.13 -3.82
CA ALA A 45 -34.74 -3.43 -5.06
C ALA A 45 -34.89 -2.37 -6.18
N THR A 46 -35.97 -1.58 -6.16
CA THR A 46 -36.29 -0.57 -7.18
C THR A 46 -35.94 0.86 -6.77
N ALA A 47 -35.55 1.09 -5.51
CA ALA A 47 -35.24 2.42 -5.00
C ALA A 47 -33.83 2.88 -5.42
N SER A 48 -33.71 4.15 -5.78
CA SER A 48 -32.40 4.82 -5.89
C SER A 48 -31.63 4.67 -4.58
N PRO A 49 -30.33 4.29 -4.59
CA PRO A 49 -29.54 4.21 -3.37
C PRO A 49 -29.39 5.58 -2.72
N HIS A 50 -29.55 5.63 -1.41
CA HIS A 50 -29.08 6.74 -0.59
C HIS A 50 -27.68 6.41 -0.07
N HIS A 51 -26.78 7.39 -0.11
CA HIS A 51 -25.40 7.18 0.31
C HIS A 51 -25.20 7.54 1.79
N LEU A 52 -24.43 6.70 2.49
CA LEU A 52 -23.94 7.01 3.84
C LEU A 52 -22.44 7.27 3.75
N ALA A 53 -21.99 8.41 4.26
CA ALA A 53 -20.57 8.71 4.41
C ALA A 53 -20.11 8.18 5.77
N CYS A 54 -19.19 7.22 5.75
CA CYS A 54 -18.66 6.51 6.91
C CYS A 54 -17.22 6.91 7.18
N ALA A 55 -16.84 7.04 8.45
CA ALA A 55 -15.47 7.34 8.85
C ALA A 55 -15.14 6.79 10.24
N LEU A 56 -13.84 6.69 10.54
CA LEU A 56 -13.36 6.53 11.91
C LEU A 56 -13.37 7.90 12.62
N VAL A 57 -14.28 8.05 13.60
CA VAL A 57 -14.53 9.30 14.34
C VAL A 57 -14.00 9.16 15.77
N PRO A 58 -13.25 10.16 16.31
CA PRO A 58 -12.78 10.14 17.70
C PRO A 58 -13.91 10.06 18.73
N CYS A 59 -13.67 9.35 19.84
CA CYS A 59 -14.63 9.15 20.93
C CYS A 59 -14.16 9.78 22.25
N GLY A 60 -14.99 10.68 22.80
CA GLY A 60 -14.73 11.32 24.09
C GLY A 60 -13.43 12.13 24.12
N ASN A 61 -12.77 12.13 25.29
CA ASN A 61 -11.47 12.79 25.48
C ASN A 61 -10.29 11.83 25.25
N GLY A 62 -10.55 10.63 24.71
CA GLY A 62 -9.59 9.54 24.54
C GLY A 62 -8.97 9.48 23.15
N THR A 63 -8.30 8.37 22.87
CA THR A 63 -7.67 8.05 21.57
C THR A 63 -8.47 6.98 20.81
N ASP A 64 -9.71 6.79 21.24
CA ASP A 64 -10.61 5.73 20.79
C ASP A 64 -11.37 6.18 19.55
N TYR A 65 -11.65 5.21 18.67
CA TYR A 65 -12.38 5.44 17.43
C TYR A 65 -13.59 4.52 17.37
N GLN A 66 -14.75 5.09 17.10
CA GLN A 66 -15.90 4.35 16.58
C GLN A 66 -15.99 4.58 15.07
N ILE A 67 -16.60 3.63 14.37
CA ILE A 67 -17.03 3.89 13.00
C ILE A 67 -18.35 4.64 13.11
N SER A 68 -18.46 5.82 12.53
CA SER A 68 -19.74 6.54 12.42
C SER A 68 -20.10 6.68 10.95
N CYS A 69 -21.37 6.45 10.62
CA CYS A 69 -21.91 6.73 9.29
C CYS A 69 -23.11 7.66 9.41
N ALA A 70 -23.12 8.73 8.62
CA ALA A 70 -24.29 9.60 8.47
C ALA A 70 -24.76 9.63 7.01
N SER A 71 -26.06 9.86 6.80
CA SER A 71 -26.60 10.13 5.47
C SER A 71 -25.92 11.37 4.88
N VAL A 72 -25.64 11.39 3.57
CA VAL A 72 -25.21 12.63 2.90
C VAL A 72 -26.39 13.48 2.41
N THR A 73 -27.54 12.86 2.13
CA THR A 73 -28.76 13.51 1.62
C THR A 73 -29.63 14.12 2.72
N ASP A 74 -29.63 13.53 3.91
CA ASP A 74 -30.45 13.97 5.05
C ASP A 74 -29.55 14.52 6.16
N SER A 75 -29.68 15.82 6.44
CA SER A 75 -28.95 16.54 7.49
C SER A 75 -29.66 16.54 8.85
N SER A 76 -30.89 16.03 8.93
CA SER A 76 -31.61 15.82 10.17
C SER A 76 -31.38 14.43 10.78
N ALA A 77 -31.09 13.43 9.93
CA ALA A 77 -30.71 12.09 10.35
C ALA A 77 -29.44 12.09 11.21
N GLN A 78 -29.57 11.59 12.45
CA GLN A 78 -28.46 11.38 13.37
C GLN A 78 -27.45 10.36 12.80
N PRO A 79 -26.14 10.57 12.98
CA PRO A 79 -25.13 9.57 12.63
C PRO A 79 -25.35 8.25 13.41
N ARG A 80 -25.30 7.11 12.71
CA ARG A 80 -25.33 5.78 13.34
C ARG A 80 -23.90 5.34 13.61
N ASN A 81 -23.62 5.05 14.89
CA ASN A 81 -22.33 4.57 15.35
C ASN A 81 -22.30 3.03 15.36
N TYR A 82 -21.15 2.47 14.99
CA TYR A 82 -20.91 1.02 14.91
C TYR A 82 -19.69 0.66 15.74
N SER A 83 -19.90 -0.23 16.69
CA SER A 83 -18.87 -0.76 17.59
C SER A 83 -18.98 -2.28 17.70
N TYR A 84 -18.03 -2.91 18.41
CA TYR A 84 -18.16 -4.27 18.88
C TYR A 84 -17.35 -4.47 20.16
N GLY A 85 -17.82 -5.37 21.03
CA GLY A 85 -17.34 -5.52 22.40
C GLY A 85 -18.51 -5.46 23.37
N GLY A 86 -18.35 -6.05 24.56
CA GLY A 86 -19.35 -5.91 25.63
C GLY A 86 -19.20 -4.58 26.37
N ALA A 87 -20.04 -4.34 27.38
CA ALA A 87 -20.01 -3.15 28.24
C ALA A 87 -18.80 -3.08 29.21
N GLY A 88 -17.64 -3.62 28.81
CA GLY A 88 -16.41 -3.72 29.60
C GLY A 88 -15.29 -2.75 29.17
N GLY A 89 -15.55 -1.82 28.24
CA GLY A 89 -14.68 -0.66 28.01
C GLY A 89 -13.38 -0.87 27.21
N GLU A 90 -13.01 -2.10 26.80
CA GLU A 90 -11.89 -2.28 25.86
C GLU A 90 -12.26 -1.74 24.46
N SER A 91 -11.82 -0.51 24.20
CA SER A 91 -11.76 0.08 22.86
C SER A 91 -11.01 -0.84 21.90
N THR A 92 -11.67 -1.26 20.83
CA THR A 92 -11.04 -2.10 19.81
C THR A 92 -10.54 -1.20 18.67
N PRO A 93 -9.21 -1.05 18.49
CA PRO A 93 -8.68 -0.13 17.49
C PRO A 93 -9.06 -0.59 16.08
N PHE A 94 -9.58 0.34 15.29
CA PHE A 94 -9.82 0.16 13.86
C PHE A 94 -8.64 0.74 13.07
N SER A 95 -8.21 0.04 12.03
CA SER A 95 -7.12 0.47 11.13
C SER A 95 -7.58 0.73 9.71
N ALA A 96 -8.73 0.15 9.30
CA ALA A 96 -9.40 0.47 8.05
C ALA A 96 -10.92 0.35 8.16
N VAL A 97 -11.64 1.10 7.33
CA VAL A 97 -13.07 0.99 7.07
C VAL A 97 -13.31 0.99 5.56
N VAL A 98 -14.16 0.09 5.07
CA VAL A 98 -14.60 0.01 3.66
C VAL A 98 -16.09 -0.29 3.63
N ALA A 99 -16.80 0.10 2.57
CA ALA A 99 -18.24 -0.04 2.50
C ALA A 99 -18.70 -0.51 1.11
N GLY A 100 -19.92 -1.05 1.06
CA GLY A 100 -20.52 -1.55 -0.17
C GLY A 100 -22.00 -1.22 -0.30
N ASP A 101 -22.66 -2.02 -1.11
CA ASP A 101 -24.11 -2.00 -1.28
C ASP A 101 -24.75 -2.68 -0.06
N GLY A 102 -25.32 -1.87 0.81
CA GLY A 102 -26.00 -2.30 2.03
C GLY A 102 -25.08 -2.87 3.11
N TYR A 103 -23.76 -2.63 3.08
CA TYR A 103 -22.86 -3.09 4.13
C TYR A 103 -21.72 -2.13 4.49
N LEU A 104 -21.20 -2.33 5.69
CA LEU A 104 -20.01 -1.69 6.25
C LEU A 104 -19.03 -2.77 6.75
N CYS A 105 -17.74 -2.62 6.43
CA CYS A 105 -16.68 -3.46 6.95
C CYS A 105 -15.59 -2.63 7.62
N SER A 106 -14.93 -3.21 8.63
CA SER A 106 -13.73 -2.62 9.22
C SER A 106 -12.70 -3.69 9.57
N ALA A 107 -11.44 -3.38 9.35
CA ALA A 107 -10.30 -4.19 9.79
C ALA A 107 -9.57 -3.50 10.95
N GLY A 108 -9.11 -4.29 11.92
CA GLY A 108 -8.34 -3.82 13.06
C GLY A 108 -7.49 -4.94 13.65
N PRO A 109 -6.44 -4.63 14.43
CA PRO A 109 -5.56 -5.64 14.99
C PRO A 109 -6.27 -6.47 16.07
N THR A 110 -5.68 -7.61 16.43
CA THR A 110 -6.12 -8.43 17.57
C THR A 110 -4.98 -8.72 18.53
N VAL A 111 -5.30 -8.93 19.81
CA VAL A 111 -4.35 -9.29 20.88
C VAL A 111 -3.57 -10.59 20.57
N SER A 112 -4.01 -11.39 19.60
CA SER A 112 -3.35 -12.64 19.19
C SER A 112 -2.24 -12.39 18.17
N ARG A 113 -0.97 -12.55 18.60
CA ARG A 113 0.21 -12.43 17.71
C ARG A 113 0.19 -13.36 16.49
N SER A 114 -0.48 -14.51 16.57
CA SER A 114 -0.59 -15.50 15.47
C SER A 114 -1.84 -15.33 14.61
N ARG A 115 -2.66 -14.31 14.89
CA ARG A 115 -3.73 -13.79 14.01
C ARG A 115 -3.83 -12.28 14.24
N PRO A 116 -2.81 -11.51 13.80
CA PRO A 116 -2.65 -10.12 14.16
C PRO A 116 -3.80 -9.23 13.69
N MET A 117 -4.64 -9.66 12.73
CA MET A 117 -5.75 -8.85 12.23
C MET A 117 -7.10 -9.61 12.20
N SER A 118 -8.19 -8.84 12.33
CA SER A 118 -9.58 -9.30 12.22
C SER A 118 -10.39 -8.31 11.38
N MET A 119 -11.30 -8.79 10.55
CA MET A 119 -12.29 -7.96 9.84
C MET A 119 -13.71 -8.30 10.26
N ARG A 120 -14.51 -7.28 10.53
CA ARG A 120 -15.93 -7.37 10.86
C ARG A 120 -16.81 -6.73 9.80
N TRP A 121 -18.04 -7.21 9.73
CA TRP A 121 -19.09 -6.85 8.80
C TRP A 121 -20.33 -6.44 9.59
N TRP A 122 -20.87 -5.25 9.31
CA TRP A 122 -22.21 -4.82 9.71
C TRP A 122 -23.09 -4.78 8.47
N ASP A 123 -24.30 -5.30 8.58
CA ASP A 123 -25.32 -5.07 7.56
C ASP A 123 -25.94 -3.68 7.78
N LEU A 124 -26.28 -2.98 6.71
CA LEU A 124 -26.91 -1.66 6.75
C LEU A 124 -28.39 -1.72 6.36
N LYS A 125 -28.86 -2.85 5.80
CA LYS A 125 -30.28 -3.12 5.53
C LYS A 125 -31.01 -3.54 6.81
N ASP A 126 -30.27 -4.16 7.75
CA ASP A 126 -30.74 -4.56 9.07
C ASP A 126 -30.21 -3.58 10.15
N SER A 127 -31.12 -2.94 10.88
CA SER A 127 -30.78 -1.97 11.93
C SER A 127 -30.34 -2.60 13.26
N GLU A 128 -30.61 -3.90 13.47
CA GLU A 128 -30.39 -4.61 14.73
C GLU A 128 -29.32 -5.71 14.62
N ALA A 129 -28.95 -6.12 13.40
CA ALA A 129 -27.91 -7.11 13.13
C ALA A 129 -26.58 -6.84 13.88
N PRO A 130 -26.18 -7.70 14.83
CA PRO A 130 -24.85 -7.60 15.44
C PRO A 130 -23.77 -7.95 14.41
N SER A 131 -22.62 -7.27 14.48
CA SER A 131 -21.58 -7.49 13.47
C SER A 131 -21.00 -8.90 13.50
N LYS A 132 -20.74 -9.41 12.30
CA LYS A 132 -20.21 -10.76 12.04
C LYS A 132 -18.74 -10.64 11.69
N ARG A 133 -17.88 -11.50 12.25
CA ARG A 133 -16.45 -11.51 11.92
C ARG A 133 -16.23 -12.36 10.67
N VAL A 134 -15.78 -11.73 9.58
CA VAL A 134 -15.62 -12.35 8.26
C VAL A 134 -14.17 -12.79 7.98
N TYR A 135 -13.19 -12.19 8.65
CA TYR A 135 -11.78 -12.57 8.57
C TYR A 135 -11.11 -12.58 9.95
N ARG A 136 -10.15 -13.48 10.17
CA ARG A 136 -9.18 -13.42 11.28
C ARG A 136 -7.93 -14.23 10.95
N GLY A 137 -6.80 -13.55 10.74
CA GLY A 137 -5.54 -14.13 10.29
C GLY A 137 -4.42 -13.10 10.28
N GLU A 138 -3.52 -13.23 9.31
CA GLU A 138 -2.41 -12.31 9.07
C GLU A 138 -2.84 -10.89 8.69
N ALA A 139 -1.88 -9.97 8.66
CA ALA A 139 -2.15 -8.57 8.36
C ALA A 139 -2.61 -8.37 6.91
N LEU A 140 -3.66 -7.55 6.72
CA LEU A 140 -4.03 -7.03 5.41
C LEU A 140 -3.02 -5.93 5.02
N SER A 141 -2.40 -6.12 3.86
CA SER A 141 -1.54 -5.14 3.19
C SER A 141 -2.31 -4.20 2.26
N ALA A 142 -3.57 -4.53 1.92
CA ALA A 142 -4.56 -3.64 1.31
C ALA A 142 -5.98 -4.17 1.55
N VAL A 143 -7.00 -3.32 1.50
CA VAL A 143 -8.43 -3.69 1.53
C VAL A 143 -9.29 -2.71 0.70
N SER A 144 -10.30 -3.23 0.00
CA SER A 144 -11.24 -2.47 -0.84
C SER A 144 -12.62 -3.16 -0.85
N GLY A 145 -13.70 -2.41 -1.01
CA GLY A 145 -15.08 -2.93 -1.00
C GLY A 145 -15.92 -2.36 -2.13
N GLY A 146 -16.78 -3.19 -2.71
CA GLY A 146 -17.60 -2.86 -3.88
C GLY A 146 -18.69 -3.91 -4.08
N GLY A 147 -19.81 -3.55 -4.71
CA GLY A 147 -21.00 -4.40 -4.75
C GLY A 147 -21.38 -4.90 -3.34
N GLU A 148 -21.69 -6.19 -3.20
CA GLU A 148 -22.00 -6.84 -1.91
C GLU A 148 -20.84 -7.67 -1.31
N TYR A 149 -19.57 -7.33 -1.61
CA TYR A 149 -18.40 -8.10 -1.16
C TYR A 149 -17.14 -7.24 -0.96
N VAL A 150 -16.23 -7.75 -0.13
CA VAL A 150 -14.98 -7.07 0.25
C VAL A 150 -13.79 -7.92 -0.15
N CYS A 151 -12.72 -7.30 -0.65
CA CYS A 151 -11.46 -7.97 -1.00
C CYS A 151 -10.27 -7.28 -0.34
N GLY A 152 -9.19 -8.03 -0.13
CA GLY A 152 -7.98 -7.53 0.51
C GLY A 152 -6.77 -8.42 0.26
N ILE A 153 -5.58 -7.87 0.48
CA ILE A 153 -4.31 -8.54 0.14
C ILE A 153 -3.64 -9.05 1.40
N VAL A 154 -3.59 -10.37 1.57
CA VAL A 154 -2.93 -11.10 2.66
C VAL A 154 -1.69 -11.78 2.08
N GLU A 155 -0.48 -11.50 2.58
CA GLU A 155 0.77 -12.08 2.04
C GLU A 155 0.92 -11.94 0.51
N GLN A 156 0.59 -10.77 -0.04
CA GLN A 156 0.50 -10.49 -1.47
C GLN A 156 -0.53 -11.35 -2.25
N ARG A 157 -1.38 -12.15 -1.60
CA ARG A 157 -2.51 -12.87 -2.24
C ARG A 157 -3.81 -12.10 -2.04
N MET A 158 -4.55 -11.90 -3.11
CA MET A 158 -5.86 -11.26 -3.06
C MET A 158 -6.92 -12.27 -2.60
N GLN A 159 -7.49 -12.04 -1.42
CA GLN A 159 -8.60 -12.80 -0.85
C GLN A 159 -9.87 -11.95 -0.92
N CYS A 160 -11.02 -12.58 -1.18
CA CYS A 160 -12.32 -11.92 -1.23
C CYS A 160 -13.33 -12.66 -0.34
N TRP A 161 -14.15 -11.91 0.40
CA TRP A 161 -15.16 -12.40 1.31
C TRP A 161 -16.55 -12.00 0.83
N ARG A 162 -17.48 -12.97 0.78
CA ARG A 162 -18.82 -12.89 0.15
C ARG A 162 -18.85 -12.71 -1.38
N TRP A 163 -17.70 -12.76 -2.05
CA TRP A 163 -17.60 -12.74 -3.53
C TRP A 163 -18.24 -14.00 -4.15
N PRO A 164 -19.27 -13.88 -5.02
CA PRO A 164 -19.96 -15.04 -5.58
C PRO A 164 -19.44 -15.45 -6.97
N LEU A 165 -18.71 -14.58 -7.68
CA LEU A 165 -18.35 -14.78 -9.10
C LEU A 165 -17.02 -15.53 -9.32
N GLY A 166 -16.63 -16.39 -8.38
CA GLY A 166 -15.51 -17.34 -8.54
C GLY A 166 -14.40 -17.21 -7.50
N THR A 167 -13.19 -17.65 -7.85
CA THR A 167 -11.99 -17.56 -7.02
C THR A 167 -10.88 -16.77 -7.71
N VAL A 168 -10.00 -16.17 -6.92
CA VAL A 168 -8.78 -15.52 -7.42
C VAL A 168 -7.63 -16.55 -7.35
N PRO A 169 -6.82 -16.73 -8.41
CA PRO A 169 -5.70 -17.67 -8.39
C PRO A 169 -4.61 -17.31 -7.36
N GLU A 170 -4.17 -18.29 -6.57
CA GLU A 170 -3.21 -18.11 -5.46
C GLU A 170 -1.73 -17.97 -5.89
N ASP A 171 -1.42 -18.25 -7.15
CA ASP A 171 -0.12 -18.10 -7.79
C ASP A 171 0.18 -16.64 -8.14
N VAL A 172 -0.85 -15.86 -8.49
CA VAL A 172 -0.72 -14.43 -8.81
C VAL A 172 -0.54 -13.63 -7.52
N ARG A 173 0.57 -12.88 -7.44
CA ARG A 173 0.85 -11.96 -6.33
C ARG A 173 0.47 -10.53 -6.71
N PHE A 174 -0.09 -9.79 -5.75
CA PHE A 174 -0.68 -8.47 -5.93
C PHE A 174 -0.07 -7.44 -4.98
N SER A 175 0.02 -6.19 -5.44
CA SER A 175 0.41 -5.02 -4.63
C SER A 175 -0.75 -4.07 -4.34
N ALA A 176 -1.81 -4.06 -5.16
CA ALA A 176 -3.01 -3.25 -4.97
C ALA A 176 -4.27 -3.99 -5.45
N VAL A 177 -5.42 -3.66 -4.85
CA VAL A 177 -6.74 -4.24 -5.13
C VAL A 177 -7.78 -3.13 -5.30
N ALA A 178 -8.71 -3.33 -6.22
CA ALA A 178 -9.85 -2.45 -6.47
C ALA A 178 -11.10 -3.30 -6.78
N VAL A 179 -12.22 -2.99 -6.12
CA VAL A 179 -13.45 -3.79 -6.17
C VAL A 179 -14.59 -2.96 -6.76
N GLY A 180 -15.20 -3.44 -7.84
CA GLY A 180 -16.40 -2.82 -8.44
C GLY A 180 -17.69 -3.53 -8.01
N SER A 181 -18.76 -3.45 -8.80
CA SER A 181 -20.01 -4.16 -8.48
C SER A 181 -20.00 -5.64 -8.90
N GLU A 182 -19.43 -5.99 -10.05
CA GLU A 182 -19.38 -7.39 -10.55
C GLU A 182 -17.97 -7.84 -10.97
N PHE A 183 -16.94 -7.13 -10.52
CA PHE A 183 -15.54 -7.44 -10.84
C PHE A 183 -14.61 -7.05 -9.69
N VAL A 184 -13.48 -7.76 -9.60
CA VAL A 184 -12.33 -7.36 -8.79
C VAL A 184 -11.09 -7.29 -9.67
N CYS A 185 -10.36 -6.19 -9.59
CA CYS A 185 -9.08 -5.98 -10.26
C CYS A 185 -7.95 -5.79 -9.26
N GLY A 186 -6.73 -6.08 -9.67
CA GLY A 186 -5.53 -5.79 -8.89
C GLY A 186 -4.30 -5.59 -9.77
N LEU A 187 -3.29 -4.93 -9.19
CA LEU A 187 -1.97 -4.77 -9.80
C LEU A 187 -1.08 -5.92 -9.39
N VAL A 188 -0.50 -6.61 -10.36
CA VAL A 188 0.44 -7.71 -10.13
C VAL A 188 1.74 -7.15 -9.53
N ALA A 189 2.19 -7.75 -8.42
CA ALA A 189 3.38 -7.32 -7.71
C ALA A 189 4.63 -7.44 -8.60
N GLY A 190 5.47 -6.40 -8.59
CA GLY A 190 6.71 -6.34 -9.38
C GLY A 190 6.54 -5.95 -10.86
N THR A 191 5.39 -6.23 -11.49
CA THR A 191 5.15 -5.83 -12.90
C THR A 191 4.20 -4.65 -13.06
N GLY A 192 3.27 -4.43 -12.12
CA GLY A 192 2.20 -3.44 -12.26
C GLY A 192 1.17 -3.78 -13.33
N GLU A 193 1.13 -5.03 -13.81
CA GLU A 193 0.14 -5.48 -14.80
C GLU A 193 -1.26 -5.55 -14.15
N VAL A 194 -2.30 -5.09 -14.85
CA VAL A 194 -3.70 -5.20 -14.38
C VAL A 194 -4.24 -6.60 -14.64
N ARG A 195 -4.64 -7.30 -13.58
CA ARG A 195 -5.42 -8.55 -13.65
C ARG A 195 -6.79 -8.33 -13.03
N CYS A 196 -7.84 -8.78 -13.72
CA CYS A 196 -9.23 -8.62 -13.29
C CYS A 196 -9.97 -9.97 -13.38
N TYR A 197 -10.95 -10.17 -12.50
CA TYR A 197 -11.77 -11.36 -12.35
C TYR A 197 -13.23 -10.95 -12.10
N GLY A 198 -14.18 -11.80 -12.50
CA GLY A 198 -15.61 -11.48 -12.48
C GLY A 198 -16.18 -11.31 -13.90
N GLY A 199 -17.18 -10.44 -14.05
CA GLY A 199 -17.90 -10.22 -15.31
C GLY A 199 -17.66 -8.87 -15.99
N GLY A 200 -18.29 -8.71 -17.15
CA GLY A 200 -18.46 -7.42 -17.83
C GLY A 200 -17.20 -6.81 -18.48
N ASP A 201 -17.39 -5.60 -19.02
CA ASP A 201 -16.36 -4.88 -19.79
C ASP A 201 -15.15 -4.45 -18.94
N ALA A 202 -15.31 -4.39 -17.61
CA ALA A 202 -14.22 -4.15 -16.67
C ALA A 202 -13.19 -5.30 -16.62
N VAL A 203 -13.56 -6.52 -17.01
CA VAL A 203 -12.63 -7.66 -17.11
C VAL A 203 -12.09 -7.80 -18.53
N SER A 204 -12.94 -7.68 -19.54
CA SER A 204 -12.56 -7.90 -20.95
C SER A 204 -11.67 -6.77 -21.53
N ARG A 205 -11.88 -5.51 -21.12
CA ARG A 205 -11.20 -4.32 -21.69
C ARG A 205 -10.09 -3.73 -20.83
N LYS A 206 -9.59 -4.48 -19.83
CA LYS A 206 -8.51 -4.02 -18.95
C LYS A 206 -7.26 -3.58 -19.74
N PRO A 207 -6.57 -2.49 -19.35
CA PRO A 207 -5.42 -1.98 -20.07
C PRO A 207 -4.19 -2.89 -19.91
N ASN A 208 -3.41 -3.01 -20.98
CA ASN A 208 -2.11 -3.67 -20.96
C ASN A 208 -1.01 -2.68 -20.49
N GLY A 209 0.09 -3.23 -19.95
CA GLY A 209 1.26 -2.46 -19.50
C GLY A 209 1.32 -2.26 -17.98
N SER A 210 2.35 -1.53 -17.53
CA SER A 210 2.65 -1.32 -16.11
C SER A 210 1.95 -0.08 -15.54
N HIS A 211 1.31 -0.26 -14.39
CA HIS A 211 0.54 0.76 -13.67
C HIS A 211 0.99 0.83 -12.21
N ALA A 212 0.96 2.04 -11.63
CA ALA A 212 1.38 2.29 -10.25
C ALA A 212 0.21 2.35 -9.25
N MET A 213 -1.00 2.63 -9.74
CA MET A 213 -2.22 2.75 -8.92
C MET A 213 -3.42 2.16 -9.67
N ILE A 214 -4.41 1.69 -8.91
CA ILE A 214 -5.70 1.21 -9.42
C ILE A 214 -6.82 1.60 -8.44
N ALA A 215 -7.98 1.94 -8.97
CA ALA A 215 -9.24 2.15 -8.24
C ALA A 215 -10.42 1.69 -9.12
N ALA A 216 -11.55 1.38 -8.50
CA ALA A 216 -12.75 0.92 -9.17
C ALA A 216 -13.99 1.59 -8.58
N GLY A 217 -14.93 1.92 -9.46
CA GLY A 217 -16.29 2.26 -9.11
C GLY A 217 -17.22 1.11 -9.49
N GLU A 218 -18.53 1.37 -9.48
CA GLU A 218 -19.55 0.33 -9.62
C GLU A 218 -19.47 -0.39 -10.99
N ARG A 219 -19.26 0.35 -12.10
CA ARG A 219 -19.27 -0.17 -13.48
C ARG A 219 -17.98 0.04 -14.30
N HIS A 220 -16.96 0.69 -13.74
CA HIS A 220 -15.67 0.90 -14.41
C HIS A 220 -14.50 0.95 -13.41
N ALA A 221 -13.30 0.75 -13.93
CA ALA A 221 -12.06 0.89 -13.19
C ALA A 221 -11.12 1.89 -13.86
N CYS A 222 -10.18 2.42 -13.08
CA CYS A 222 -9.18 3.39 -13.49
C CYS A 222 -7.82 3.02 -12.92
N ALA A 223 -6.76 3.23 -13.70
CA ALA A 223 -5.38 2.97 -13.31
C ALA A 223 -4.44 4.08 -13.79
N VAL A 224 -3.31 4.25 -13.11
CA VAL A 224 -2.29 5.25 -13.43
C VAL A 224 -1.08 4.56 -14.06
N LYS A 225 -0.75 4.84 -15.32
CA LYS A 225 0.43 4.27 -16.00
C LYS A 225 1.73 4.64 -15.29
N ALA A 226 2.57 3.65 -14.97
CA ALA A 226 3.75 3.84 -14.12
C ALA A 226 4.79 4.83 -14.69
N GLU A 227 5.01 4.83 -16.01
CA GLU A 227 6.02 5.70 -16.66
C GLU A 227 5.60 7.17 -16.80
N LYS A 228 4.30 7.43 -16.98
CA LYS A 228 3.78 8.71 -17.50
C LYS A 228 2.76 9.39 -16.59
N GLY A 229 2.29 8.69 -15.56
CA GLY A 229 1.21 9.15 -14.68
C GLY A 229 -0.15 9.31 -15.38
N GLU A 230 -0.28 8.85 -16.62
CA GLU A 230 -1.50 8.97 -17.42
C GLU A 230 -2.61 8.10 -16.81
N VAL A 231 -3.75 8.70 -16.50
CA VAL A 231 -4.95 7.98 -16.04
C VAL A 231 -5.62 7.31 -17.23
N VAL A 232 -5.85 5.99 -17.13
CA VAL A 232 -6.62 5.21 -18.10
C VAL A 232 -7.74 4.49 -17.38
N CYS A 233 -8.96 4.61 -17.89
CA CYS A 233 -10.15 3.94 -17.35
C CYS A 233 -10.82 3.05 -18.39
N TRP A 234 -11.47 1.99 -17.93
CA TRP A 234 -12.11 0.95 -18.76
C TRP A 234 -13.30 0.32 -18.03
N GLY A 235 -14.21 -0.30 -18.79
CA GLY A 235 -15.51 -0.74 -18.31
C GLY A 235 -16.65 0.01 -19.00
N GLU A 236 -17.89 -0.21 -18.57
CA GLU A 236 -19.09 0.32 -19.21
C GLU A 236 -19.14 1.85 -19.11
N ALA A 237 -18.90 2.39 -17.92
CA ALA A 237 -18.91 3.83 -17.65
C ALA A 237 -17.61 4.56 -18.05
N ALA A 238 -16.65 3.91 -18.73
CA ALA A 238 -15.33 4.49 -19.01
C ALA A 238 -15.35 5.82 -19.80
N ALA A 239 -16.42 6.09 -20.55
CA ALA A 239 -16.63 7.37 -21.25
C ALA A 239 -16.64 8.58 -20.29
N VAL A 240 -17.04 8.40 -19.03
CA VAL A 240 -16.95 9.39 -17.94
C VAL A 240 -15.54 9.97 -17.82
N ALA A 241 -14.53 9.10 -17.89
CA ALA A 241 -13.13 9.47 -17.78
C ALA A 241 -12.50 9.89 -19.11
N ALA A 242 -13.13 9.61 -20.26
CA ALA A 242 -12.72 10.16 -21.55
C ALA A 242 -12.93 11.67 -21.65
N ALA A 243 -13.77 12.25 -20.78
CA ALA A 243 -13.88 13.70 -20.56
C ALA A 243 -12.76 14.28 -19.66
N SER A 244 -11.89 13.44 -19.09
CA SER A 244 -10.65 13.93 -18.47
C SER A 244 -9.74 14.50 -19.55
N PRO A 245 -9.25 15.75 -19.45
CA PRO A 245 -8.38 16.35 -20.45
C PRO A 245 -7.02 15.68 -20.38
N SER A 246 -6.86 14.58 -21.14
CA SER A 246 -5.84 13.54 -21.02
C SER A 246 -4.50 14.08 -20.53
N PRO A 247 -4.20 13.99 -19.22
CA PRO A 247 -3.06 14.67 -18.67
C PRO A 247 -1.79 13.90 -19.07
N ARG A 248 -1.11 14.44 -20.09
CA ARG A 248 0.35 14.52 -20.00
C ARG A 248 0.62 15.24 -18.68
N ILE A 249 0.97 14.50 -17.64
CA ILE A 249 1.29 15.12 -16.35
C ILE A 249 2.39 16.15 -16.61
N ALA A 250 2.05 17.43 -16.44
CA ALA A 250 3.00 18.52 -16.61
C ALA A 250 4.11 18.30 -15.59
N ALA A 251 5.32 18.04 -16.09
CA ALA A 251 6.41 17.42 -15.33
C ALA A 251 6.63 18.12 -13.98
N GLY A 252 6.17 17.47 -12.91
CA GLY A 252 6.05 18.05 -11.56
C GLY A 252 4.75 17.69 -10.82
N HIS A 253 3.64 17.38 -11.51
CA HIS A 253 2.33 17.11 -10.88
C HIS A 253 2.00 15.61 -10.73
N ALA A 254 2.79 14.85 -9.97
CA ALA A 254 2.47 13.45 -9.69
C ALA A 254 1.08 13.28 -9.01
N LEU A 255 0.43 12.12 -9.22
CA LEU A 255 -0.90 11.80 -8.71
C LEU A 255 -0.82 11.10 -7.34
N SER A 256 -1.43 11.66 -6.30
CA SER A 256 -1.39 11.08 -4.96
C SER A 256 -2.43 9.97 -4.75
N SER A 257 -3.63 10.03 -5.33
CA SER A 257 -4.60 8.92 -5.31
C SER A 257 -5.69 9.06 -6.38
N LEU A 258 -6.47 7.99 -6.57
CA LEU A 258 -7.71 7.95 -7.37
C LEU A 258 -8.92 7.69 -6.48
N ALA A 259 -10.07 8.25 -6.83
CA ALA A 259 -11.38 7.90 -6.29
C ALA A 259 -12.39 7.78 -7.45
N VAL A 260 -13.18 6.69 -7.49
CA VAL A 260 -13.97 6.31 -8.68
C VAL A 260 -15.38 5.93 -8.25
N GLY A 261 -16.38 6.68 -8.70
CA GLY A 261 -17.80 6.39 -8.48
C GLY A 261 -18.44 5.64 -9.65
N ASP A 262 -19.77 5.62 -9.73
CA ASP A 262 -20.48 5.01 -10.87
C ASP A 262 -20.38 5.86 -12.14
N ALA A 263 -20.54 7.18 -11.99
CA ALA A 263 -20.52 8.14 -13.10
C ALA A 263 -19.53 9.30 -12.89
N VAL A 264 -18.61 9.14 -11.94
CA VAL A 264 -17.60 10.16 -11.59
C VAL A 264 -16.21 9.54 -11.44
N THR A 265 -15.16 10.30 -11.73
CA THR A 265 -13.78 9.89 -11.50
C THR A 265 -12.97 11.10 -11.03
N CYS A 266 -12.30 10.96 -9.89
CA CYS A 266 -11.54 12.01 -9.25
C CYS A 266 -10.08 11.61 -9.03
N VAL A 267 -9.22 12.62 -9.04
CA VAL A 267 -7.79 12.54 -8.71
C VAL A 267 -7.50 13.44 -7.50
N LEU A 268 -6.71 12.93 -6.56
CA LEU A 268 -5.98 13.75 -5.61
C LEU A 268 -4.59 14.00 -6.19
N TRP A 269 -4.27 15.25 -6.51
CA TRP A 269 -2.95 15.62 -7.03
C TRP A 269 -1.90 15.67 -5.91
N GLY A 270 -0.62 15.59 -6.26
CA GLY A 270 0.51 15.71 -5.35
C GLY A 270 0.71 17.10 -4.70
N ASN A 271 -0.04 18.10 -5.16
CA ASN A 271 -0.20 19.40 -4.48
C ASN A 271 -1.41 19.42 -3.53
N TRP A 272 -2.06 18.26 -3.34
CA TRP A 272 -3.20 17.99 -2.46
C TRP A 272 -4.54 18.61 -2.87
N THR A 273 -4.64 19.20 -4.07
CA THR A 273 -5.92 19.63 -4.63
C THR A 273 -6.63 18.47 -5.35
N VAL A 274 -7.95 18.60 -5.49
CA VAL A 274 -8.80 17.58 -6.14
C VAL A 274 -9.27 18.09 -7.49
N ALA A 275 -9.19 17.25 -8.52
CA ALA A 275 -9.92 17.44 -9.78
C ALA A 275 -10.81 16.23 -10.05
N CYS A 276 -11.94 16.43 -10.71
CA CYS A 276 -12.93 15.38 -10.97
C CYS A 276 -13.60 15.56 -12.33
N TRP A 277 -14.08 14.45 -12.90
CA TRP A 277 -14.77 14.38 -14.18
C TRP A 277 -16.05 13.52 -14.07
N PRO A 278 -17.15 13.91 -14.72
CA PRO A 278 -17.35 15.18 -15.43
C PRO A 278 -17.38 16.37 -14.43
N PRO A 279 -16.80 17.53 -14.78
CA PRO A 279 -16.61 18.62 -13.83
C PRO A 279 -17.94 19.22 -13.33
N GLU A 280 -18.99 19.23 -14.15
CA GLU A 280 -20.32 19.73 -13.81
C GLU A 280 -21.05 18.89 -12.75
N GLU A 281 -20.69 17.62 -12.57
CA GLU A 281 -21.26 16.76 -11.51
C GLU A 281 -20.30 16.57 -10.33
N ALA A 282 -18.99 16.50 -10.57
CA ALA A 282 -18.05 15.98 -9.60
C ALA A 282 -17.02 16.99 -9.07
N ALA A 283 -16.84 18.16 -9.71
CA ALA A 283 -15.82 19.10 -9.30
C ALA A 283 -16.07 19.65 -7.87
N PRO A 284 -15.02 19.84 -7.05
CA PRO A 284 -15.17 20.41 -5.72
C PRO A 284 -15.77 21.83 -5.80
N PRO A 285 -16.85 22.14 -5.05
CA PRO A 285 -17.47 23.47 -5.05
C PRO A 285 -16.49 24.59 -4.65
N ARG A 286 -16.76 25.84 -5.09
CA ARG A 286 -15.81 26.98 -4.97
C ARG A 286 -15.24 27.21 -3.56
N SER A 287 -16.00 26.92 -2.51
CA SER A 287 -15.62 27.03 -1.09
C SER A 287 -14.61 25.96 -0.61
N VAL A 288 -14.42 24.89 -1.38
CA VAL A 288 -13.47 23.79 -1.10
C VAL A 288 -12.51 23.51 -2.27
N ALA A 289 -12.75 24.06 -3.47
CA ALA A 289 -11.93 23.85 -4.67
C ALA A 289 -10.45 24.23 -4.54
N GLN A 290 -10.13 25.21 -3.69
CA GLN A 290 -8.76 25.65 -3.40
C GLN A 290 -8.24 25.13 -2.05
N LYS A 291 -8.97 24.21 -1.40
CA LYS A 291 -8.51 23.53 -0.19
C LYS A 291 -7.74 22.26 -0.53
N GLN A 292 -6.95 21.82 0.43
CA GLN A 292 -6.11 20.63 0.31
C GLN A 292 -6.68 19.47 1.12
N PHE A 293 -6.57 18.26 0.58
CA PHE A 293 -7.15 17.04 1.11
C PHE A 293 -6.07 15.99 1.36
N VAL A 294 -6.26 15.16 2.39
CA VAL A 294 -5.33 14.06 2.76
C VAL A 294 -5.86 12.68 2.37
N ALA A 295 -7.18 12.55 2.19
CA ALA A 295 -7.86 11.35 1.71
C ALA A 295 -9.06 11.73 0.85
N LEU A 296 -9.43 10.87 -0.10
CA LEU A 296 -10.50 11.07 -1.09
C LEU A 296 -11.15 9.72 -1.42
N GLU A 297 -12.47 9.69 -1.54
CA GLU A 297 -13.32 8.51 -1.79
C GLU A 297 -14.52 8.92 -2.66
N ALA A 298 -15.05 8.03 -3.51
CA ALA A 298 -16.22 8.32 -4.36
C ALA A 298 -17.12 7.08 -4.57
N ARG A 299 -18.43 7.29 -4.70
CA ARG A 299 -19.43 6.24 -5.02
C ARG A 299 -20.66 6.88 -5.66
N GLY A 300 -21.34 6.20 -6.60
CA GLY A 300 -22.46 6.79 -7.32
C GLY A 300 -22.06 8.12 -7.98
N LYS A 301 -22.68 9.22 -7.53
CA LYS A 301 -22.32 10.63 -7.84
C LYS A 301 -21.97 11.45 -6.58
N VAL A 302 -21.47 10.79 -5.54
CA VAL A 302 -21.02 11.41 -4.29
C VAL A 302 -19.51 11.28 -4.20
N VAL A 303 -18.83 12.40 -3.92
CA VAL A 303 -17.40 12.44 -3.65
C VAL A 303 -17.22 12.93 -2.22
N CYS A 304 -16.37 12.29 -1.43
CA CYS A 304 -16.03 12.70 -0.07
C CYS A 304 -14.52 12.75 0.12
N GLY A 305 -14.03 13.64 0.98
CA GLY A 305 -12.62 13.77 1.30
C GLY A 305 -12.36 14.40 2.66
N VAL A 306 -11.18 14.15 3.21
CA VAL A 306 -10.74 14.69 4.51
C VAL A 306 -9.85 15.91 4.28
N LEU A 307 -10.20 17.05 4.87
CA LEU A 307 -9.42 18.29 4.75
C LEU A 307 -8.12 18.24 5.55
N MET A 308 -7.04 18.71 4.95
CA MET A 308 -5.71 18.79 5.56
C MET A 308 -5.65 19.78 6.74
N SER A 309 -6.52 20.80 6.76
CA SER A 309 -6.48 21.91 7.72
C SER A 309 -6.93 21.55 9.14
N ASP A 310 -7.90 20.64 9.26
CA ASP A 310 -8.62 20.35 10.52
C ASP A 310 -9.06 18.88 10.68
N TYR A 311 -8.85 18.07 9.63
CA TYR A 311 -9.36 16.72 9.43
C TYR A 311 -10.89 16.61 9.41
N SER A 312 -11.58 17.70 9.07
CA SER A 312 -13.02 17.65 8.81
C SER A 312 -13.33 16.85 7.55
N PHE A 313 -14.40 16.06 7.61
CA PHE A 313 -14.84 15.21 6.51
C PHE A 313 -15.86 15.99 5.67
N MET A 314 -15.56 16.21 4.40
CA MET A 314 -16.41 16.94 3.45
C MET A 314 -16.99 15.96 2.43
N CYS A 315 -18.25 16.14 2.04
CA CYS A 315 -18.85 15.45 0.89
C CYS A 315 -19.51 16.46 -0.06
N TRP A 316 -19.48 16.20 -1.35
CA TRP A 316 -20.08 17.04 -2.40
C TRP A 316 -20.59 16.21 -3.60
N GLY A 317 -21.32 16.88 -4.50
CA GLY A 317 -21.91 16.32 -5.71
C GLY A 317 -23.45 16.24 -5.65
N PRO A 318 -24.12 15.88 -6.77
CA PRO A 318 -25.58 15.82 -6.88
C PRO A 318 -26.29 14.97 -5.81
N GLY A 319 -25.61 13.95 -5.29
CA GLY A 319 -26.13 13.08 -4.23
C GLY A 319 -26.01 13.64 -2.80
N VAL A 320 -25.65 14.91 -2.60
CA VAL A 320 -25.37 15.51 -1.28
C VAL A 320 -26.32 16.67 -0.97
N ALA A 321 -26.79 16.76 0.27
CA ALA A 321 -27.62 17.86 0.75
C ALA A 321 -26.95 19.22 0.47
N GLY A 322 -27.62 20.10 -0.30
CA GLY A 322 -27.08 21.40 -0.69
C GLY A 322 -25.85 21.37 -1.61
N GLY A 323 -25.50 20.21 -2.18
CA GLY A 323 -24.33 20.01 -3.06
C GLY A 323 -22.96 20.02 -2.36
N LEU A 324 -22.88 20.48 -1.10
CA LEU A 324 -21.70 20.44 -0.24
C LEU A 324 -22.13 20.31 1.22
N ARG A 325 -21.55 19.35 1.94
CA ARG A 325 -21.86 19.09 3.34
C ARG A 325 -20.62 18.73 4.16
N LYS A 326 -20.57 19.18 5.42
CA LYS A 326 -19.66 18.64 6.43
C LYS A 326 -20.24 17.33 7.00
N VAL A 327 -19.53 16.24 6.70
CA VAL A 327 -19.59 14.89 7.27
C VAL A 327 -19.59 14.91 8.80
N PHE A 328 -18.38 15.08 9.30
CA PHE A 328 -17.99 15.17 10.71
C PHE A 328 -16.96 16.29 10.86
N ASP A 329 -16.89 16.92 12.03
CA ASP A 329 -15.89 17.97 12.31
C ASP A 329 -14.44 17.47 12.30
N ARG A 330 -14.23 16.18 12.61
CA ARG A 330 -12.92 15.55 12.64
C ARG A 330 -13.04 14.04 12.45
N VAL A 331 -12.17 13.47 11.61
CA VAL A 331 -12.01 12.02 11.41
C VAL A 331 -10.53 11.64 11.43
N LEU A 332 -10.23 10.34 11.55
CA LEU A 332 -8.88 9.84 11.33
C LEU A 332 -8.54 9.93 9.82
N PRO A 333 -7.48 10.65 9.40
CA PRO A 333 -7.19 10.89 7.97
C PRO A 333 -6.49 9.73 7.26
N GLY A 334 -5.99 8.73 7.99
CA GLY A 334 -5.29 7.57 7.47
C GLY A 334 -4.78 6.68 8.61
N PRO A 335 -4.17 5.52 8.32
CA PRO A 335 -3.71 4.61 9.35
C PRO A 335 -2.58 5.22 10.18
N CYS A 336 -2.67 5.09 11.51
CA CYS A 336 -1.61 5.49 12.43
C CYS A 336 -0.41 4.52 12.37
N ALA A 337 0.80 5.08 12.32
CA ALA A 337 2.06 4.35 12.37
C ALA A 337 3.06 5.05 13.31
N PRO A 338 4.08 4.34 13.85
CA PRO A 338 5.14 4.97 14.63
C PRO A 338 5.84 6.08 13.83
N TRP A 339 6.14 7.22 14.45
CA TRP A 339 6.77 8.37 13.78
C TRP A 339 8.04 7.96 13.01
N GLU A 340 8.88 7.13 13.64
CA GLU A 340 10.14 6.62 13.08
C GLU A 340 9.98 5.78 11.80
N SER A 341 8.78 5.23 11.55
CA SER A 341 8.47 4.47 10.32
C SER A 341 8.06 5.37 9.15
N CYS A 342 7.68 6.61 9.41
CA CYS A 342 7.22 7.55 8.39
C CYS A 342 8.41 8.21 7.66
N GLN A 343 9.04 7.47 6.74
CA GLN A 343 10.29 7.85 6.05
C GLN A 343 10.31 9.26 5.45
N CYS A 344 9.17 9.76 4.95
CA CYS A 344 9.06 11.11 4.38
C CYS A 344 8.50 12.15 5.38
N GLY A 345 7.91 11.70 6.49
CA GLY A 345 7.29 12.55 7.52
C GLY A 345 5.80 12.27 7.70
N VAL A 346 5.15 13.12 8.51
CA VAL A 346 3.77 12.92 8.99
C VAL A 346 2.91 14.14 8.73
N TRP A 347 1.59 13.96 8.73
CA TRP A 347 0.65 15.07 8.71
C TRP A 347 0.64 15.82 10.04
N SER A 348 0.89 17.14 10.06
CA SER A 348 0.85 17.95 11.30
C SER A 348 -0.52 17.86 11.99
N GLY A 349 -0.54 17.75 13.31
CA GLY A 349 -1.77 17.57 14.08
C GLY A 349 -2.38 16.16 14.02
N SER A 350 -1.79 15.20 13.28
CA SER A 350 -2.22 13.79 13.33
C SER A 350 -1.68 13.01 14.54
N GLY A 351 -0.61 13.49 15.20
CA GLY A 351 -0.08 12.88 16.42
C GLY A 351 -1.12 12.76 17.57
N PRO A 352 -1.88 13.82 17.88
CA PRO A 352 -3.01 13.75 18.81
C PRO A 352 -4.12 12.76 18.40
N LEU A 353 -4.31 12.52 17.10
CA LEU A 353 -5.24 11.49 16.60
C LEU A 353 -4.69 10.06 16.83
N CYS A 354 -3.38 9.89 16.85
CA CYS A 354 -2.70 8.59 16.88
C CYS A 354 -2.14 8.19 18.25
N GLY A 355 -2.84 8.54 19.34
CA GLY A 355 -2.50 8.07 20.69
C GLY A 355 -1.99 9.15 21.65
N GLY A 356 -1.68 10.37 21.17
CA GLY A 356 -1.29 11.52 21.99
C GLY A 356 0.09 11.44 22.67
N ALA A 357 0.56 10.24 23.04
CA ALA A 357 1.82 9.98 23.74
C ALA A 357 3.09 10.11 22.87
N GLY A 358 3.07 10.98 21.84
CA GLY A 358 4.24 11.38 21.05
C GLY A 358 4.86 10.36 20.08
N GLY A 359 4.52 9.06 20.19
CA GLY A 359 5.19 8.00 19.43
C GLY A 359 4.64 7.69 18.03
N ALA A 360 3.41 8.09 17.71
CA ALA A 360 2.73 7.71 16.46
C ALA A 360 1.94 8.87 15.83
N ALA A 361 1.74 8.79 14.51
CA ALA A 361 1.09 9.79 13.68
C ALA A 361 0.59 9.13 12.37
N VAL A 362 -0.08 9.89 11.50
CA VAL A 362 -0.40 9.41 10.13
C VAL A 362 0.70 9.88 9.19
N CYS A 363 1.44 8.95 8.58
CA CYS A 363 2.46 9.27 7.57
C CYS A 363 1.83 9.92 6.35
N TYR A 364 2.54 10.86 5.69
CA TYR A 364 2.18 11.28 4.34
C TYR A 364 2.98 10.45 3.31
N PRO A 365 2.45 10.18 2.09
CA PRO A 365 3.12 9.30 1.14
C PRO A 365 4.36 9.96 0.51
N CYS A 366 5.37 9.15 0.24
CA CYS A 366 6.63 9.61 -0.37
C CYS A 366 6.46 10.02 -1.85
N GLY A 367 7.38 10.88 -2.32
CA GLY A 367 7.34 11.45 -3.68
C GLY A 367 6.67 12.83 -3.76
N TYR A 368 6.16 13.33 -2.65
CA TYR A 368 5.45 14.61 -2.54
C TYR A 368 6.12 15.50 -1.49
N SER A 369 6.02 16.82 -1.65
CA SER A 369 6.31 17.77 -0.57
C SER A 369 4.99 18.39 -0.12
N PRO A 370 4.54 18.18 1.13
CA PRO A 370 3.41 18.91 1.66
C PRO A 370 3.79 20.40 1.83
N PRO A 371 2.82 21.32 1.79
CA PRO A 371 3.08 22.75 1.97
C PRO A 371 3.58 23.04 3.38
N ILE A 372 4.30 24.15 3.57
CA ILE A 372 4.96 24.50 4.85
C ILE A 372 3.97 24.58 6.05
N MET A 373 2.69 24.86 5.81
CA MET A 373 1.65 24.81 6.86
C MET A 373 1.47 23.40 7.48
N ALA A 374 1.82 22.34 6.76
CA ALA A 374 1.81 20.96 7.25
C ALA A 374 3.02 20.59 8.13
N LEU A 375 3.89 21.56 8.46
CA LEU A 375 5.09 21.38 9.27
C LEU A 375 5.09 22.20 10.57
N ALA A 376 4.03 22.96 10.85
CA ALA A 376 3.95 23.82 12.03
C ALA A 376 3.65 23.02 13.32
N PRO A 377 4.54 23.03 14.35
CA PRO A 377 4.23 22.45 15.65
C PRO A 377 3.40 23.44 16.48
N THR A 378 2.18 23.07 16.87
CA THR A 378 1.36 23.87 17.79
C THR A 378 1.87 23.72 19.23
N SER A 379 2.80 24.59 19.64
CA SER A 379 3.36 24.62 21.00
C SER A 379 2.35 25.17 22.02
N ASN A 380 1.47 24.31 22.53
CA ASN A 380 0.63 24.64 23.68
C ASN A 380 1.47 24.67 24.97
N SER A 381 1.93 25.85 25.37
CA SER A 381 2.67 26.06 26.62
C SER A 381 1.84 26.83 27.66
N SER A 382 0.79 26.20 28.19
CA SER A 382 0.06 26.69 29.36
C SER A 382 0.79 26.29 30.64
N ALA A 383 1.83 27.03 31.02
CA ALA A 383 2.60 26.81 32.24
C ALA A 383 2.80 28.12 33.04
N SER A 384 2.63 28.03 34.37
CA SER A 384 2.62 29.16 35.29
C SER A 384 3.90 30.02 35.23
N GLY A 385 3.75 31.34 35.30
CA GLY A 385 4.88 32.26 35.34
C GLY A 385 5.58 32.28 36.71
N SER A 386 6.90 32.11 36.72
CA SER A 386 7.73 32.44 37.89
C SER A 386 8.94 33.28 37.48
N HIS A 387 9.23 34.32 38.25
CA HIS A 387 10.23 35.34 37.93
C HIS A 387 11.66 34.86 38.20
N TRP A 388 12.52 34.82 37.18
CA TRP A 388 13.98 34.73 37.37
C TRP A 388 14.73 35.71 36.45
N ARG A 389 15.56 36.57 37.05
CA ARG A 389 16.39 37.57 36.33
C ARG A 389 17.66 36.92 35.78
N GLY A 390 17.78 36.79 34.46
CA GLY A 390 18.90 36.13 33.77
C GLY A 390 19.60 36.96 32.67
N LYS A 391 20.37 37.97 33.08
CA LYS A 391 21.55 38.56 32.41
C LYS A 391 21.73 38.32 30.88
N ARG A 392 21.32 39.28 30.02
CA ARG A 392 21.73 39.32 28.59
C ARG A 392 23.23 39.60 28.44
N ARG A 393 23.92 38.88 27.54
CA ARG A 393 25.12 39.33 26.79
C ARG A 393 25.09 38.71 25.36
N PRO A 394 25.55 39.42 24.31
CA PRO A 394 25.52 38.95 22.92
C PRO A 394 26.87 38.39 22.43
N SER A 395 26.87 37.50 21.43
CA SER A 395 27.95 37.39 20.41
C SER A 395 27.72 36.34 19.28
N ASP A 396 26.51 36.18 18.74
CA ASP A 396 26.23 35.31 17.57
C ASP A 396 26.78 35.84 16.22
N LEU A 397 27.95 36.50 16.24
CA LEU A 397 28.65 37.04 15.06
C LEU A 397 29.96 36.29 14.74
N ALA A 398 30.31 35.24 15.50
CA ALA A 398 31.54 34.47 15.29
C ALA A 398 31.37 33.30 14.31
N ILE A 399 30.17 32.74 14.16
CA ILE A 399 29.91 31.54 13.35
C ILE A 399 29.73 31.86 11.86
N ALA A 400 29.35 33.10 11.52
CA ALA A 400 29.03 33.52 10.15
C ALA A 400 30.24 33.71 9.19
N LEU A 401 31.48 33.62 9.69
CA LEU A 401 32.69 33.96 8.91
C LEU A 401 33.57 32.78 8.49
N VAL A 402 33.27 31.55 8.94
CA VAL A 402 34.07 30.36 8.58
C VAL A 402 33.58 29.69 7.28
N SER A 403 32.28 29.79 6.97
CA SER A 403 31.65 29.11 5.82
C SER A 403 32.02 29.71 4.45
N ALA A 404 32.46 30.96 4.38
CA ALA A 404 32.81 31.63 3.12
C ALA A 404 34.21 31.26 2.56
N GLY A 405 35.11 30.72 3.39
CA GLY A 405 36.51 30.49 3.00
C GLY A 405 36.80 29.20 2.24
N ILE A 406 35.94 28.18 2.35
CA ILE A 406 36.26 26.82 1.89
C ILE A 406 35.75 26.55 0.46
N GLY A 407 34.61 27.15 0.07
CA GLY A 407 34.01 26.91 -1.25
C GLY A 407 34.82 27.45 -2.44
N SER A 408 35.58 28.53 -2.25
CA SER A 408 36.38 29.18 -3.30
C SER A 408 37.63 28.38 -3.68
N GLY A 409 38.33 27.79 -2.71
CA GLY A 409 39.54 27.00 -2.95
C GLY A 409 39.29 25.73 -3.77
N VAL A 410 38.16 25.06 -3.56
CA VAL A 410 37.78 23.84 -4.30
C VAL A 410 37.52 24.14 -5.77
N LEU A 411 36.81 25.23 -6.09
CA LEU A 411 36.55 25.66 -7.46
C LEU A 411 37.85 26.03 -8.21
N ALA A 412 38.79 26.71 -7.54
CA ALA A 412 40.10 27.03 -8.11
C ALA A 412 40.93 25.76 -8.42
N ALA A 413 40.92 24.77 -7.53
CA ALA A 413 41.60 23.50 -7.74
C ALA A 413 41.03 22.71 -8.93
N ILE A 414 39.70 22.65 -9.06
CA ILE A 414 39.03 21.98 -10.20
C ILE A 414 39.39 22.68 -11.53
N ALA A 415 39.36 24.01 -11.57
CA ALA A 415 39.74 24.78 -12.76
C ALA A 415 41.19 24.50 -13.20
N ALA A 416 42.13 24.42 -12.24
CA ALA A 416 43.52 24.08 -12.52
C ALA A 416 43.69 22.67 -13.10
N VAL A 417 42.98 21.66 -12.56
CA VAL A 417 43.00 20.28 -13.08
C VAL A 417 42.46 20.21 -14.51
N VAL A 418 41.35 20.92 -14.80
CA VAL A 418 40.77 20.98 -16.15
C VAL A 418 41.73 21.66 -17.13
N ALA A 419 42.39 22.76 -16.74
CA ALA A 419 43.39 23.43 -17.56
C ALA A 419 44.57 22.50 -17.90
N VAL A 420 45.13 21.79 -16.92
CA VAL A 420 46.22 20.81 -17.13
C VAL A 420 45.78 19.65 -18.03
N TYR A 421 44.55 19.15 -17.88
CA TYR A 421 44.00 18.11 -18.74
C TYR A 421 43.88 18.57 -20.20
N CYS A 422 43.33 19.76 -20.43
CA CYS A 422 43.21 20.34 -21.78
C CYS A 422 44.58 20.60 -22.44
N LEU A 423 45.55 21.11 -21.68
CA LEU A 423 46.93 21.33 -22.16
C LEU A 423 47.66 20.02 -22.47
N ARG A 424 47.45 18.95 -21.68
CA ARG A 424 47.94 17.60 -22.01
C ARG A 424 47.29 17.04 -23.27
N ARG A 425 45.96 17.19 -23.42
CA ARG A 425 45.23 16.71 -24.60
C ARG A 425 45.67 17.40 -25.90
N ARG A 426 46.04 18.69 -25.84
CA ARG A 426 46.64 19.44 -26.96
C ARG A 426 48.07 19.01 -27.35
N ARG A 427 48.78 18.24 -26.51
CA ARG A 427 50.14 17.73 -26.82
C ARG A 427 50.18 16.31 -27.43
N SER A 428 49.04 15.63 -27.56
CA SER A 428 48.97 14.21 -27.96
C SER A 428 48.27 14.00 -29.32
N GLY A 429 48.40 14.94 -30.26
CA GLY A 429 47.75 14.88 -31.58
C GLY A 429 48.73 14.75 -32.74
N GLY A 430 48.87 13.53 -33.26
CA GLY A 430 49.72 13.17 -34.42
C GLY A 430 50.51 11.87 -34.16
N SER A 431 50.69 10.95 -35.11
CA SER A 431 50.08 10.81 -36.45
C SER A 431 50.02 9.33 -36.88
N GLN A 432 49.44 9.09 -38.07
CA GLN A 432 49.58 8.01 -39.07
C GLN A 432 50.67 6.90 -38.89
N ASP A 433 50.58 5.67 -39.43
CA ASP A 433 49.56 5.01 -40.30
C ASP A 433 49.68 3.45 -40.37
N THR A 434 48.69 2.80 -41.01
CA THR A 434 48.66 1.50 -41.76
C THR A 434 49.44 0.21 -41.37
N GLY A 435 48.75 -0.96 -41.48
CA GLY A 435 49.30 -2.28 -41.93
C GLY A 435 49.67 -3.33 -40.85
N LEU A 436 49.79 -4.64 -41.12
CA LEU A 436 49.27 -5.50 -42.23
C LEU A 436 49.26 -7.01 -41.84
N ILE A 437 48.26 -7.76 -42.33
CA ILE A 437 48.06 -9.23 -42.54
C ILE A 437 49.08 -10.27 -41.99
N HIS A 438 48.57 -11.31 -41.30
CA HIS A 438 48.78 -12.79 -41.46
C HIS A 438 48.44 -13.52 -40.13
N ALA A 439 48.14 -14.82 -40.01
CA ALA A 439 47.50 -15.89 -40.80
C ALA A 439 47.87 -17.23 -40.09
N GLU A 440 46.99 -18.24 -40.11
CA GLU A 440 47.17 -19.55 -39.42
C GLU A 440 48.08 -20.53 -40.20
N PRO A 441 48.56 -21.67 -39.62
CA PRO A 441 47.77 -22.92 -39.71
C PRO A 441 47.93 -24.02 -38.61
N ASN A 442 46.87 -24.84 -38.47
CA ASN A 442 46.72 -26.19 -37.86
C ASN A 442 47.94 -27.16 -37.73
N GLY A 443 47.91 -28.01 -36.69
CA GLY A 443 48.69 -29.28 -36.57
C GLY A 443 48.36 -30.10 -35.28
N PRO A 444 48.29 -31.47 -35.26
CA PRO A 444 47.56 -32.19 -34.18
C PRO A 444 48.29 -33.34 -33.41
N ALA A 445 47.60 -33.83 -32.36
CA ALA A 445 47.46 -35.24 -31.89
C ALA A 445 48.23 -35.80 -30.65
N ALA A 446 47.43 -36.16 -29.63
CA ALA A 446 47.48 -37.40 -28.82
C ALA A 446 48.54 -37.54 -27.66
N PRO A 447 48.60 -38.66 -26.89
CA PRO A 447 47.91 -38.73 -25.59
C PRO A 447 48.75 -39.30 -24.41
N ARG A 448 48.19 -39.33 -23.18
CA ARG A 448 48.71 -40.15 -22.03
C ARG A 448 47.62 -40.54 -21.01
N VAL A 449 47.88 -41.58 -20.20
CA VAL A 449 46.86 -42.48 -19.61
C VAL A 449 47.18 -42.94 -18.17
N GLU A 450 46.13 -43.14 -17.36
CA GLU A 450 45.97 -43.87 -16.06
C GLU A 450 46.96 -43.74 -14.89
N ARG A 451 46.39 -43.49 -13.69
CA ARG A 451 46.10 -44.50 -12.63
C ARG A 451 45.08 -43.85 -11.65
N ARG A 452 43.96 -44.45 -11.18
CA ARG A 452 43.73 -45.68 -10.37
C ARG A 452 44.51 -45.65 -9.04
N LEU A 453 43.96 -45.97 -7.85
CA LEU A 453 42.63 -46.41 -7.36
C LEU A 453 42.53 -45.89 -5.88
N SER A 454 41.45 -45.85 -5.07
CA SER A 454 40.07 -46.40 -4.99
C SER A 454 39.29 -45.48 -3.98
N ALA A 455 38.06 -45.64 -3.48
CA ALA A 455 36.82 -46.43 -3.67
C ALA A 455 35.70 -45.75 -2.79
N LEU A 456 34.51 -46.37 -2.64
CA LEU A 456 33.41 -46.00 -1.70
C LEU A 456 32.76 -44.62 -1.95
N LEU A 457 31.53 -44.51 -2.46
CA LEU A 457 30.29 -44.91 -1.78
C LEU A 457 29.13 -45.19 -2.76
N SER A 458 28.00 -45.69 -2.26
CA SER A 458 26.90 -46.26 -3.05
C SER A 458 25.54 -45.62 -2.74
N LYS A 459 24.71 -45.49 -3.79
CA LYS A 459 23.23 -45.38 -3.85
C LYS A 459 22.45 -45.03 -2.56
N GLY A 460 21.65 -43.96 -2.64
CA GLY A 460 20.36 -43.86 -1.93
C GLY A 460 20.09 -42.49 -1.27
N PRO A 461 18.86 -42.23 -0.78
CA PRO A 461 17.69 -43.11 -0.81
C PRO A 461 16.52 -42.60 -1.68
N ASN A 462 15.68 -43.52 -2.15
CA ASN A 462 14.28 -43.22 -2.48
C ASN A 462 13.46 -43.25 -1.18
N THR A 463 12.41 -42.42 -1.06
CA THR A 463 11.51 -42.42 0.09
C THR A 463 10.43 -43.51 -0.03
N THR A 464 10.75 -44.72 0.42
CA THR A 464 9.77 -45.81 0.57
C THR A 464 8.89 -45.61 1.80
N VAL A 465 7.57 -45.52 1.61
CA VAL A 465 6.60 -45.48 2.71
C VAL A 465 6.23 -46.91 3.10
N GLU A 466 6.73 -47.39 4.23
CA GLU A 466 6.33 -48.67 4.80
C GLU A 466 5.04 -48.54 5.62
N GLN A 467 4.16 -49.54 5.52
CA GLN A 467 2.88 -49.59 6.23
C GLN A 467 2.91 -50.73 7.25
N PHE A 468 2.81 -50.40 8.54
CA PHE A 468 2.76 -51.40 9.62
C PHE A 468 1.32 -51.68 10.06
N PRO A 469 0.89 -52.95 10.18
CA PRO A 469 -0.44 -53.28 10.67
C PRO A 469 -0.58 -52.86 12.14
N LEU A 470 -1.75 -52.31 12.50
CA LEU A 470 -2.02 -51.73 13.81
C LEU A 470 -1.74 -52.69 14.99
N ALA A 471 -1.87 -54.00 14.77
CA ALA A 471 -1.54 -55.03 15.77
C ALA A 471 -0.04 -55.02 16.15
N ALA A 472 0.87 -54.84 15.19
CA ALA A 472 2.31 -54.77 15.45
C ALA A 472 2.68 -53.52 16.25
N LEU A 473 2.10 -52.36 15.87
CA LEU A 473 2.26 -51.11 16.63
C LEU A 473 1.71 -51.22 18.06
N ARG A 474 0.57 -51.90 18.24
CA ARG A 474 -0.04 -52.11 19.56
C ARG A 474 0.79 -53.04 20.45
N ALA A 475 1.45 -54.04 19.88
CA ALA A 475 2.40 -54.88 20.61
C ALA A 475 3.67 -54.10 21.00
N ALA A 476 4.29 -53.41 20.04
CA ALA A 476 5.55 -52.69 20.25
C ALA A 476 5.44 -51.50 21.23
N THR A 477 4.28 -50.86 21.33
CA THR A 477 4.03 -49.71 22.23
C THR A 477 3.45 -50.10 23.59
N GLY A 478 3.39 -51.40 23.91
CA GLY A 478 2.77 -51.90 25.15
C GLY A 478 1.30 -51.48 25.28
N GLY A 479 0.54 -51.50 24.18
CA GLY A 479 -0.84 -51.02 24.13
C GLY A 479 -0.99 -49.50 24.11
N PHE A 480 0.01 -48.76 23.61
CA PHE A 480 0.13 -47.30 23.67
C PHE A 480 0.22 -46.75 25.12
N SER A 481 1.04 -47.42 25.95
CA SER A 481 1.23 -47.07 27.36
C SER A 481 1.75 -45.64 27.55
N PRO A 482 1.27 -44.87 28.56
CA PRO A 482 1.78 -43.53 28.85
C PRO A 482 3.29 -43.45 29.09
N SER A 483 3.91 -44.55 29.56
CA SER A 483 5.35 -44.63 29.82
C SER A 483 6.25 -44.47 28.59
N HIS A 484 5.69 -44.56 27.38
CA HIS A 484 6.40 -44.42 26.11
C HIS A 484 6.01 -43.14 25.34
N ARG A 485 5.25 -42.21 25.96
CA ARG A 485 4.78 -40.98 25.30
C ARG A 485 5.83 -39.87 25.36
N ILE A 486 6.23 -39.34 24.20
CA ILE A 486 7.22 -38.26 24.07
C ILE A 486 6.57 -36.86 23.92
N GLY A 487 5.28 -36.77 23.56
CA GLY A 487 4.57 -35.48 23.50
C GLY A 487 3.05 -35.57 23.26
N SER A 488 2.39 -34.41 23.14
CA SER A 488 0.94 -34.31 22.88
C SER A 488 0.58 -33.05 22.07
N GLY A 489 0.06 -33.24 20.85
CA GLY A 489 -0.43 -32.15 19.98
C GLY A 489 -1.95 -31.94 20.06
N GLY A 490 -2.40 -30.70 19.82
CA GLY A 490 -3.81 -30.28 19.98
C GLY A 490 -4.82 -30.85 18.97
N LYS A 491 -4.38 -31.65 18.00
CA LYS A 491 -5.20 -32.60 17.23
C LYS A 491 -4.43 -33.91 17.16
N GLY A 492 -5.11 -35.03 17.41
CA GLY A 492 -4.47 -36.29 17.79
C GLY A 492 -3.65 -36.94 16.67
N LEU A 493 -2.33 -36.85 16.77
CA LEU A 493 -1.38 -37.73 16.11
C LEU A 493 -0.18 -37.94 17.06
N PHE A 494 0.41 -39.14 17.06
CA PHE A 494 1.48 -39.51 17.99
C PHE A 494 2.83 -39.62 17.28
N LEU A 495 3.86 -39.02 17.87
CA LEU A 495 5.25 -39.28 17.54
C LEU A 495 5.84 -40.24 18.58
N PHE A 496 6.44 -41.32 18.11
CA PHE A 496 7.36 -42.18 18.85
C PHE A 496 8.71 -42.12 18.13
N GLU A 497 9.77 -41.79 18.84
CA GLU A 497 11.13 -41.86 18.32
C GLU A 497 11.81 -43.08 18.92
N TYR A 498 12.29 -43.99 18.06
CA TYR A 498 13.33 -44.94 18.41
C TYR A 498 14.64 -44.39 17.82
N ALA A 499 15.68 -44.31 18.64
CA ALA A 499 16.89 -43.58 18.27
C ALA A 499 17.68 -44.28 17.16
N HIS A 500 17.54 -43.82 15.91
CA HIS A 500 18.67 -43.31 15.11
C HIS A 500 18.21 -42.62 13.81
N SER A 501 18.37 -41.29 13.76
CA SER A 501 18.43 -40.44 12.56
C SER A 501 17.20 -40.39 11.63
N ILE A 502 16.44 -39.30 11.70
CA ILE A 502 15.33 -38.96 10.79
C ILE A 502 15.85 -38.14 9.60
N HIS A 503 15.31 -38.39 8.39
CA HIS A 503 15.25 -37.39 7.33
C HIS A 503 13.78 -37.17 6.89
N SER A 504 13.44 -35.91 6.57
CA SER A 504 12.05 -35.43 6.53
C SER A 504 11.23 -35.85 5.30
N ILE A 505 9.92 -36.03 5.49
CA ILE A 505 8.88 -36.08 4.45
C ILE A 505 7.73 -35.14 4.86
N ILE A 506 7.08 -34.50 3.89
CA ILE A 506 6.00 -33.51 4.04
C ILE A 506 4.72 -34.03 3.34
N SER A 507 3.56 -33.45 3.71
CA SER A 507 2.23 -33.57 3.08
C SER A 507 1.36 -34.72 3.60
N ARG A 508 0.05 -34.56 3.82
CA ARG A 508 -0.86 -33.42 3.49
C ARG A 508 -1.48 -32.79 4.73
#